data_AF-A0A1A8X1G1-F1
#
_entry.id   AF-A0A1A8X1G1-F1
#
_cell.length_a   1.000
_cell.length_b   1.000
_cell.length_c   1.000
_cell.angle_alpha   90.00
_cell.angle_beta   90.00
_cell.angle_gamma   90.00
#
_symmetry.space_group_name_H-M   'P 1'
#
loop_
_entity.id
_entity.type
_entity.pdbx_description
1 polymer ?
#
loop_
_entity_poly.entity_id
_entity_poly.type
_entity_poly.pdbx_seq_one_letter_code
_entity_poly.pdbx_strand_id
1 'polypeptide(L)'
;MGKEEEDTEEAEEIENYVAGEDYYSSISSFHEYTKNFNAAPSNSNTENHEVQCEHISTECFHSADFVNLCKLVAKYLDLIKSNYSDDDRVPCKYLNYILNSNKEFNKFSNYTGSKLFNAYKQLSIKLNTCTSHIEYIEKEDVLEKLIKLYNLQDALNQIEKSIETSDTKLCEHGKQFAAHHENYKYTCYEYDMDGFCIQLKSFEQTFFQKMKDENCPEIQKTLEYIIENSRTPSYIVPSIMILVTPLILFILYKFTPFGYWINHHLRNKKNIMKNLTEDTISLQDTRKHKLSETNCKFNIKYHSLENS
;
A
#
# COMPACT_ATOMS: atom_id res chain seq x y z
N MET A 1 53.66 3.48 4.41
CA MET A 1 52.72 3.31 5.53
C MET A 1 51.39 3.84 5.04
N GLY A 2 50.73 3.03 4.22
CA GLY A 2 49.48 3.38 3.55
C GLY A 2 48.32 3.22 4.52
N LYS A 3 47.35 4.12 4.44
CA LYS A 3 46.04 3.96 5.06
C LYS A 3 45.16 3.24 4.04
N GLU A 4 44.64 2.10 4.45
CA GLU A 4 43.51 1.43 3.82
C GLU A 4 42.29 2.35 3.98
N GLU A 5 41.76 2.82 2.85
CA GLU A 5 40.38 3.29 2.77
C GLU A 5 39.53 2.06 2.50
N GLU A 6 38.74 1.70 3.50
CA GLU A 6 37.75 0.63 3.48
C GLU A 6 36.52 1.18 2.74
N ASP A 7 36.52 1.02 1.41
CA ASP A 7 35.34 1.26 0.58
C ASP A 7 34.32 0.14 0.87
N THR A 8 33.42 0.43 1.80
CA THR A 8 32.21 -0.38 2.02
C THR A 8 31.25 -0.09 0.86
N GLU A 9 31.33 -0.91 -0.17
CA GLU A 9 30.35 -0.96 -1.25
C GLU A 9 29.01 -1.45 -0.65
N GLU A 10 28.08 -0.52 -0.41
CA GLU A 10 26.69 -0.86 -0.12
C GLU A 10 26.12 -1.58 -1.35
N ALA A 11 26.10 -2.91 -1.30
CA ALA A 11 25.37 -3.71 -2.25
C ALA A 11 23.87 -3.40 -2.07
N GLU A 12 23.31 -2.55 -2.94
CA GLU A 12 21.87 -2.46 -3.15
C GLU A 12 21.35 -3.88 -3.41
N GLU A 13 20.52 -4.41 -2.50
CA GLU A 13 19.73 -5.61 -2.76
C GLU A 13 18.86 -5.32 -4.00
N ILE A 14 19.25 -5.88 -5.14
CA ILE A 14 18.43 -5.87 -6.35
C ILE A 14 17.18 -6.68 -5.99
N GLU A 15 16.08 -5.99 -5.73
CA GLU A 15 14.76 -6.59 -5.58
C GLU A 15 14.50 -7.45 -6.82
N ASN A 16 14.31 -8.76 -6.62
CA ASN A 16 14.09 -9.69 -7.72
C ASN A 16 12.76 -9.36 -8.39
N TYR A 17 12.80 -8.62 -9.50
CA TYR A 17 11.61 -8.26 -10.26
C TYR A 17 10.81 -9.49 -10.69
N VAL A 18 9.52 -9.50 -10.36
CA VAL A 18 8.57 -10.55 -10.77
C VAL A 18 7.50 -9.92 -11.65
N ALA A 19 7.44 -10.34 -12.91
CA ALA A 19 6.45 -9.86 -13.88
C ALA A 19 5.02 -10.01 -13.34
N GLY A 20 4.25 -8.92 -13.36
CA GLY A 20 2.84 -8.88 -12.96
C GLY A 20 2.56 -8.58 -11.49
N GLU A 21 3.52 -8.66 -10.56
CA GLU A 21 3.25 -8.32 -9.15
C GLU A 21 2.94 -6.83 -8.96
N ASP A 22 3.55 -5.96 -9.78
CA ASP A 22 3.29 -4.52 -9.76
C ASP A 22 1.90 -4.14 -10.30
N TYR A 23 1.09 -5.12 -10.72
CA TYR A 23 -0.25 -4.89 -11.28
C TYR A 23 -1.32 -4.96 -10.19
N TYR A 24 -1.05 -5.58 -9.04
CA TYR A 24 -2.03 -5.77 -7.97
C TYR A 24 -2.70 -4.45 -7.57
N SER A 25 -1.93 -3.36 -7.44
CA SER A 25 -2.43 -2.04 -7.07
C SER A 25 -3.21 -1.31 -8.17
N SER A 26 -3.08 -1.74 -9.43
CA SER A 26 -3.73 -1.11 -10.59
C SER A 26 -5.04 -1.81 -10.98
N ILE A 27 -5.31 -2.99 -10.39
CA ILE A 27 -6.38 -3.89 -10.82
C ILE A 27 -7.78 -3.26 -10.69
N SER A 28 -7.96 -2.37 -9.71
CA SER A 28 -9.23 -1.69 -9.47
C SER A 28 -9.65 -0.83 -10.67
N SER A 29 -8.67 -0.26 -11.39
CA SER A 29 -8.90 0.64 -12.52
C SER A 29 -9.06 -0.09 -13.86
N PHE A 30 -8.77 -1.39 -13.94
CA PHE A 30 -8.84 -2.14 -15.21
C PHE A 30 -10.24 -2.12 -15.84
N HIS A 31 -11.29 -2.12 -15.02
CA HIS A 31 -12.67 -2.08 -15.46
C HIS A 31 -13.05 -0.79 -16.21
N GLU A 32 -12.37 0.33 -15.94
CA GLU A 32 -12.58 1.60 -16.62
C GLU A 32 -12.31 1.51 -18.13
N TYR A 33 -11.41 0.61 -18.53
CA TYR A 33 -10.99 0.43 -19.92
C TYR A 33 -11.77 -0.67 -20.65
N THR A 34 -12.48 -1.54 -19.92
CA THR A 34 -13.12 -2.75 -20.45
C THR A 34 -14.08 -2.43 -21.61
N LYS A 35 -14.91 -1.40 -21.46
CA LYS A 35 -15.87 -0.99 -22.50
C LYS A 35 -15.19 -0.59 -23.80
N ASN A 36 -14.11 0.20 -23.72
CA ASN A 36 -13.41 0.69 -24.91
C ASN A 36 -12.62 -0.41 -25.60
N PHE A 37 -11.99 -1.30 -24.82
CA PHE A 37 -11.29 -2.47 -25.35
C PHE A 37 -12.27 -3.43 -26.05
N ASN A 38 -13.44 -3.69 -25.48
CA ASN A 38 -14.45 -4.54 -26.12
C ASN A 38 -14.99 -3.95 -27.45
N ALA A 39 -14.96 -2.62 -27.61
CA ALA A 39 -15.38 -1.96 -28.84
C ALA A 39 -14.28 -1.86 -29.91
N ALA A 40 -13.01 -2.02 -29.54
CA ALA A 40 -11.85 -1.80 -30.41
C ALA A 40 -11.78 -2.69 -31.67
N PRO A 41 -12.08 -4.01 -31.59
CA PRO A 41 -11.96 -4.91 -32.74
C PRO A 41 -12.77 -4.49 -33.99
N SER A 42 -13.81 -3.69 -33.81
CA SER A 42 -14.75 -3.29 -34.86
C SER A 42 -14.32 -2.04 -35.67
N ASN A 43 -13.39 -1.22 -35.15
CA ASN A 43 -13.29 0.19 -35.60
C ASN A 43 -11.97 0.60 -36.28
N SER A 44 -10.93 -0.25 -36.32
CA SER A 44 -9.60 0.16 -36.82
C SER A 44 -8.84 -0.92 -37.58
N ASN A 45 -9.15 -1.14 -38.86
CA ASN A 45 -8.21 -1.83 -39.76
C ASN A 45 -7.39 -0.77 -40.49
N THR A 46 -6.13 -0.59 -40.10
CA THR A 46 -5.15 0.20 -40.89
C THR A 46 -4.30 -0.77 -41.71
N GLU A 47 -3.98 -0.41 -42.96
CA GLU A 47 -3.07 -1.19 -43.82
C GLU A 47 -1.70 -1.40 -43.15
N ASN A 48 -1.29 -0.49 -42.26
CA ASN A 48 -0.03 -0.57 -41.53
C ASN A 48 0.01 -1.76 -40.55
N HIS A 49 -1.12 -2.17 -39.96
CA HIS A 49 -1.17 -3.34 -39.06
C HIS A 49 -0.85 -4.64 -39.79
N GLU A 50 -1.39 -4.79 -41.00
CA GLU A 50 -1.16 -5.98 -41.83
C GLU A 50 0.33 -6.17 -42.09
N VAL A 51 0.99 -5.12 -42.60
CA VAL A 51 2.43 -5.16 -42.94
C VAL A 51 3.29 -5.54 -41.73
N GLN A 52 3.03 -4.93 -40.56
CA GLN A 52 3.82 -5.24 -39.36
C GLN A 52 3.59 -6.67 -38.86
N CYS A 53 2.34 -7.13 -38.88
CA CYS A 53 1.97 -8.46 -38.41
C CYS A 53 2.44 -9.56 -39.36
N GLU A 54 2.40 -9.36 -40.68
CA GLU A 54 2.96 -10.30 -41.66
C GLU A 54 4.47 -10.45 -41.49
N HIS A 55 5.17 -9.35 -41.27
CA HIS A 55 6.61 -9.38 -41.04
C HIS A 55 6.96 -10.13 -39.74
N ILE A 56 6.32 -9.79 -38.62
CA ILE A 56 6.56 -10.49 -37.34
C ILE A 56 6.15 -11.96 -37.44
N SER A 57 5.04 -12.27 -38.13
CA SER A 57 4.62 -13.65 -38.38
C SER A 57 5.70 -14.41 -39.15
N THR A 58 6.23 -13.82 -40.22
CA THR A 58 7.29 -14.44 -41.03
C THR A 58 8.56 -14.69 -40.23
N GLU A 59 8.92 -13.82 -39.30
CA GLU A 59 10.11 -14.03 -38.46
C GLU A 59 9.89 -15.06 -37.34
N CYS A 60 8.69 -15.09 -36.75
CA CYS A 60 8.44 -15.84 -35.53
C CYS A 60 7.72 -17.18 -35.74
N PHE A 61 6.76 -17.26 -36.68
CA PHE A 61 5.77 -18.35 -36.73
C PHE A 61 5.45 -18.91 -38.13
N HIS A 62 5.64 -18.14 -39.19
CA HIS A 62 5.19 -18.44 -40.56
C HIS A 62 3.71 -18.87 -40.64
N SER A 63 2.81 -18.15 -39.94
CA SER A 63 1.40 -18.53 -39.81
C SER A 63 0.44 -17.37 -40.06
N ALA A 64 -0.54 -17.59 -40.94
CA ALA A 64 -1.62 -16.63 -41.20
C ALA A 64 -2.55 -16.44 -39.99
N ASP A 65 -2.75 -17.48 -39.18
CA ASP A 65 -3.57 -17.39 -37.97
C ASP A 65 -2.94 -16.43 -36.94
N PHE A 66 -1.60 -16.42 -36.84
CA PHE A 66 -0.90 -15.47 -35.98
C PHE A 66 -1.07 -14.03 -36.50
N VAL A 67 -1.11 -13.81 -37.81
CA VAL A 67 -1.32 -12.47 -38.38
C VAL A 67 -2.65 -11.88 -37.90
N ASN A 68 -3.71 -12.68 -37.88
CA ASN A 68 -5.02 -12.24 -37.38
C ASN A 68 -4.99 -11.92 -35.88
N LEU A 69 -4.34 -12.76 -35.07
CA LEU A 69 -4.16 -12.52 -33.65
C LEU A 69 -3.34 -11.24 -33.39
N CYS A 70 -2.23 -11.08 -34.11
CA CYS A 70 -1.37 -9.89 -34.06
C CYS A 70 -2.14 -8.61 -34.41
N LYS A 71 -3.00 -8.64 -35.43
CA LYS A 71 -3.85 -7.48 -35.78
C LYS A 71 -4.77 -7.07 -34.65
N LEU A 72 -5.34 -8.02 -33.92
CA LEU A 72 -6.17 -7.70 -32.75
C LEU A 72 -5.35 -6.99 -31.67
N VAL A 73 -4.13 -7.47 -31.40
CA VAL A 73 -3.21 -6.80 -30.48
C VAL A 73 -2.84 -5.40 -30.97
N ALA A 74 -2.57 -5.23 -32.27
CA ALA A 74 -2.30 -3.93 -32.88
C ALA A 74 -3.45 -2.93 -32.66
N LYS A 75 -4.71 -3.38 -32.77
CA LYS A 75 -5.89 -2.53 -32.51
C LYS A 75 -5.96 -2.05 -31.07
N TYR A 76 -5.60 -2.89 -30.09
CA TYR A 76 -5.54 -2.46 -28.70
C TYR A 76 -4.43 -1.43 -28.48
N LEU A 77 -3.26 -1.63 -29.10
CA LEU A 77 -2.16 -0.67 -29.02
C LEU A 77 -2.55 0.69 -29.63
N ASP A 78 -3.20 0.69 -30.80
CA ASP A 78 -3.70 1.91 -31.44
C ASP A 78 -4.78 2.63 -30.63
N LEU A 79 -5.69 1.87 -30.00
CA LEU A 79 -6.68 2.40 -29.05
C LEU A 79 -5.98 3.11 -27.89
N ILE A 80 -4.96 2.47 -27.31
CA ILE A 80 -4.19 3.03 -26.19
C ILE A 80 -3.51 4.33 -26.63
N LYS A 81 -2.80 4.27 -27.75
CA LYS A 81 -2.07 5.41 -28.32
C LYS A 81 -2.96 6.61 -28.60
N SER A 82 -4.17 6.37 -29.09
CA SER A 82 -5.09 7.43 -29.53
C SER A 82 -5.85 8.07 -28.37
N ASN A 83 -6.20 7.30 -27.34
CA ASN A 83 -7.09 7.76 -26.27
C ASN A 83 -6.37 8.02 -24.93
N TYR A 84 -5.15 7.53 -24.78
CA TYR A 84 -4.41 7.55 -23.50
C TYR A 84 -2.93 7.91 -23.69
N SER A 85 -2.61 8.73 -24.69
CA SER A 85 -1.22 9.15 -24.99
C SER A 85 -0.53 9.85 -23.81
N ASP A 86 -1.32 10.52 -22.95
CA ASP A 86 -0.79 11.32 -21.84
C ASP A 86 -0.45 10.46 -20.61
N ASP A 87 -1.15 9.34 -20.42
CA ASP A 87 -0.87 8.33 -19.39
C ASP A 87 -1.34 6.95 -19.85
N ASP A 88 -0.45 6.22 -20.52
CA ASP A 88 -0.73 4.88 -21.05
C ASP A 88 -0.42 3.76 -20.06
N ARG A 89 0.13 4.07 -18.87
CA ARG A 89 0.66 3.08 -17.92
C ARG A 89 -0.39 2.06 -17.49
N VAL A 90 -1.54 2.53 -17.00
CA VAL A 90 -2.63 1.64 -16.54
C VAL A 90 -3.33 0.91 -17.71
N PRO A 91 -3.68 1.58 -18.84
CA PRO A 91 -4.18 0.89 -20.03
C PRO A 91 -3.23 -0.19 -20.56
N CYS A 92 -1.92 0.05 -20.52
CA CYS A 92 -0.91 -0.89 -20.97
C CYS A 92 -0.77 -2.09 -20.01
N LYS A 93 -0.82 -1.87 -18.69
CA LYS A 93 -0.94 -2.97 -17.71
C LYS A 93 -2.20 -3.79 -17.96
N TYR A 94 -3.32 -3.13 -18.24
CA TYR A 94 -4.58 -3.80 -18.54
C TYR A 94 -4.49 -4.64 -19.82
N LEU A 95 -3.90 -4.11 -20.90
CA LEU A 95 -3.64 -4.89 -22.12
C LEU A 95 -2.77 -6.11 -21.81
N ASN A 96 -1.66 -5.95 -21.10
CA ASN A 96 -0.79 -7.07 -20.78
C ASN A 96 -1.50 -8.13 -19.89
N TYR A 97 -2.36 -7.70 -18.97
CA TYR A 97 -3.24 -8.60 -18.22
C TYR A 97 -4.19 -9.38 -19.13
N ILE A 98 -4.87 -8.73 -20.08
CA ILE A 98 -5.75 -9.42 -21.05
C ILE A 98 -4.95 -10.46 -21.84
N LEU A 99 -3.78 -10.08 -22.36
CA LEU A 99 -2.94 -10.96 -23.16
C LEU A 99 -2.53 -12.20 -22.36
N ASN A 100 -2.22 -12.05 -21.07
CA ASN A 100 -1.78 -13.16 -20.21
C ASN A 100 -2.94 -14.01 -19.68
N SER A 101 -4.11 -13.42 -19.40
CA SER A 101 -5.24 -14.13 -18.77
C SER A 101 -6.15 -14.84 -19.77
N ASN A 102 -6.22 -14.36 -21.02
CA ASN A 102 -7.08 -14.96 -22.04
C ASN A 102 -6.33 -15.99 -22.89
N LYS A 103 -6.89 -17.21 -22.97
CA LYS A 103 -6.34 -18.35 -23.72
C LYS A 103 -6.17 -18.10 -25.22
N GLU A 104 -6.96 -17.20 -25.79
CA GLU A 104 -6.82 -16.80 -27.20
C GLU A 104 -5.49 -16.08 -27.46
N PHE A 105 -5.00 -15.32 -26.48
CA PHE A 105 -3.80 -14.50 -26.62
C PHE A 105 -2.55 -15.13 -26.01
N ASN A 106 -2.67 -16.00 -25.00
CA ASN A 106 -1.52 -16.62 -24.32
C ASN A 106 -1.15 -18.02 -24.85
N LYS A 107 -1.98 -18.62 -25.72
CA LYS A 107 -1.73 -19.93 -26.34
C LYS A 107 -1.89 -19.82 -27.85
N PHE A 108 -0.83 -20.20 -28.57
CA PHE A 108 -0.86 -20.22 -30.02
C PHE A 108 -0.15 -21.48 -30.53
N SER A 109 -0.92 -22.42 -31.10
CA SER A 109 -0.40 -23.71 -31.55
C SER A 109 0.41 -24.41 -30.44
N ASN A 110 1.59 -24.93 -30.75
CA ASN A 110 2.52 -25.55 -29.80
C ASN A 110 3.63 -24.59 -29.33
N TYR A 111 3.51 -23.28 -29.57
CA TYR A 111 4.53 -22.31 -29.17
C TYR A 111 4.40 -21.93 -27.69
N THR A 112 5.54 -21.62 -27.06
CA THR A 112 5.57 -21.16 -25.66
C THR A 112 4.97 -19.77 -25.53
N GLY A 113 4.38 -19.47 -24.37
CA GLY A 113 3.90 -18.13 -24.04
C GLY A 113 5.01 -17.08 -24.19
N SER A 114 6.21 -17.36 -23.69
CA SER A 114 7.37 -16.45 -23.85
C SER A 114 7.67 -16.05 -25.30
N LYS A 115 7.56 -16.99 -26.26
CA LYS A 115 7.77 -16.70 -27.68
C LYS A 115 6.66 -15.82 -28.24
N LEU A 116 5.42 -16.07 -27.83
CA LEU A 116 4.25 -15.29 -28.21
C LEU A 116 4.33 -13.84 -27.72
N PHE A 117 4.71 -13.65 -26.46
CA PHE A 117 4.89 -12.33 -25.87
C PHE A 117 6.09 -11.57 -26.43
N ASN A 118 7.16 -12.27 -26.86
CA ASN A 118 8.24 -11.61 -27.59
C ASN A 118 7.74 -11.00 -28.91
N ALA A 119 6.87 -11.71 -29.63
CA ALA A 119 6.27 -11.19 -30.86
C ALA A 119 5.35 -9.99 -30.59
N TYR A 120 4.53 -10.04 -29.53
CA TYR A 120 3.73 -8.87 -29.12
C TYR A 120 4.59 -7.69 -28.68
N LYS A 121 5.71 -7.95 -28.00
CA LYS A 121 6.68 -6.91 -27.60
C LYS A 121 7.33 -6.24 -28.81
N GLN A 122 7.70 -7.02 -29.82
CA GLN A 122 8.20 -6.45 -31.09
C GLN A 122 7.15 -5.55 -31.74
N LEU A 123 5.89 -5.99 -31.81
CA LEU A 123 4.80 -5.18 -32.34
C LEU A 123 4.62 -3.86 -31.56
N SER A 124 4.62 -3.95 -30.23
CA SER A 124 4.54 -2.81 -29.31
C SER A 124 5.66 -1.78 -29.54
N ILE A 125 6.90 -2.25 -29.72
CA ILE A 125 8.05 -1.39 -30.06
C ILE A 125 7.84 -0.71 -31.41
N LYS A 126 7.41 -1.46 -32.44
CA LYS A 126 7.19 -0.91 -33.79
C LYS A 126 6.07 0.13 -33.85
N LEU A 127 5.02 -0.04 -33.05
CA LEU A 127 3.91 0.91 -32.94
C LEU A 127 4.18 2.05 -31.94
N ASN A 128 5.26 1.94 -31.16
CA ASN A 128 5.66 2.86 -30.11
C ASN A 128 4.55 3.08 -29.06
N THR A 129 4.02 1.99 -28.50
CA THR A 129 2.96 2.02 -27.48
C THR A 129 3.11 0.82 -26.55
N CYS A 130 2.99 1.01 -25.23
CA CYS A 130 3.19 -0.05 -24.22
C CYS A 130 4.55 -0.77 -24.24
N THR A 131 5.60 -0.09 -24.71
CA THR A 131 6.92 -0.71 -25.01
C THR A 131 7.58 -1.41 -23.83
N SER A 132 7.31 -0.95 -22.61
CA SER A 132 7.81 -1.50 -21.34
C SER A 132 6.82 -2.41 -20.61
N HIS A 133 5.60 -2.59 -21.10
CA HIS A 133 4.52 -3.27 -20.37
C HIS A 133 4.14 -4.62 -20.97
N ILE A 134 4.49 -4.91 -22.22
CA ILE A 134 4.20 -6.20 -22.84
C ILE A 134 5.23 -7.24 -22.40
N GLU A 135 4.82 -8.15 -21.52
CA GLU A 135 5.66 -9.19 -20.95
C GLU A 135 4.85 -10.43 -20.56
N TYR A 136 5.51 -11.59 -20.59
CA TYR A 136 4.90 -12.85 -20.21
C TYR A 136 4.95 -13.04 -18.69
N ILE A 137 3.80 -13.31 -18.08
CA ILE A 137 3.70 -13.66 -16.66
C ILE A 137 3.89 -15.17 -16.56
N GLU A 138 5.14 -15.59 -16.36
CA GLU A 138 5.52 -17.02 -16.31
C GLU A 138 5.05 -17.71 -15.01
N LYS A 139 5.04 -16.95 -13.91
CA LYS A 139 4.59 -17.44 -12.61
C LYS A 139 3.07 -17.60 -12.58
N GLU A 140 2.62 -18.85 -12.57
CA GLU A 140 1.19 -19.19 -12.56
C GLU A 140 0.46 -18.61 -11.34
N ASP A 141 1.10 -18.62 -10.17
CA ASP A 141 0.55 -18.06 -8.93
C ASP A 141 0.31 -16.55 -9.01
N VAL A 142 1.19 -15.80 -9.68
CA VAL A 142 1.01 -14.35 -9.90
C VAL A 142 -0.18 -14.10 -10.83
N LEU A 143 -0.28 -14.84 -11.94
CA LEU A 143 -1.40 -14.70 -12.87
C LEU A 143 -2.73 -15.09 -12.22
N GLU A 144 -2.77 -16.15 -11.43
CA GLU A 144 -3.96 -16.57 -10.68
C GLU A 144 -4.40 -15.50 -9.67
N LYS A 145 -3.46 -14.91 -8.93
CA LYS A 145 -3.71 -13.77 -8.03
C LYS A 145 -4.30 -12.56 -8.78
N LEU A 146 -3.77 -12.22 -9.97
CA LEU A 146 -4.29 -11.12 -10.79
C LEU A 146 -5.72 -11.37 -11.26
N ILE A 147 -5.98 -12.55 -11.85
CA ILE A 147 -7.32 -12.97 -12.28
C ILE A 147 -8.28 -12.91 -11.11
N LYS A 148 -7.82 -13.32 -9.92
CA LYS A 148 -8.63 -13.31 -8.73
C LYS A 148 -9.05 -11.91 -8.30
N LEU A 149 -8.08 -11.02 -8.17
CA LEU A 149 -8.36 -9.64 -7.79
C LEU A 149 -9.26 -8.94 -8.82
N TYR A 150 -9.06 -9.21 -10.11
CA TYR A 150 -9.93 -8.69 -11.16
C TYR A 150 -11.39 -9.13 -10.99
N ASN A 151 -11.63 -10.41 -10.69
CA ASN A 151 -12.98 -10.94 -10.46
C ASN A 151 -13.62 -10.39 -9.18
N LEU A 152 -12.83 -10.16 -8.11
CA LEU A 152 -13.31 -9.51 -6.89
C LEU A 152 -13.72 -8.06 -7.17
N GLN A 153 -12.91 -7.31 -7.91
CA GLN A 153 -13.25 -5.96 -8.33
C GLN A 153 -14.51 -5.95 -9.21
N ASP A 154 -14.65 -6.89 -10.13
CA ASP A 154 -15.84 -7.01 -10.98
C ASP A 154 -17.11 -7.20 -10.13
N ALA A 155 -17.07 -8.11 -9.16
CA ALA A 155 -18.17 -8.30 -8.23
C ALA A 155 -18.47 -7.02 -7.41
N LEU A 156 -17.45 -6.28 -6.95
CA LEU A 156 -17.63 -4.99 -6.27
C LEU A 156 -18.30 -3.94 -7.15
N ASN A 157 -17.90 -3.84 -8.42
CA ASN A 157 -18.51 -2.93 -9.38
C ASN A 157 -19.98 -3.28 -9.62
N GLN A 158 -20.32 -4.57 -9.67
CA GLN A 158 -21.70 -5.03 -9.83
C GLN A 158 -22.57 -4.75 -8.58
N ILE A 159 -21.99 -4.91 -7.38
CA ILE A 159 -22.63 -4.51 -6.11
C ILE A 159 -22.90 -3.00 -6.12
N GLU A 160 -21.89 -2.19 -6.44
CA GLU A 160 -22.02 -0.73 -6.51
C GLU A 160 -23.12 -0.30 -7.47
N LYS A 161 -23.10 -0.84 -8.69
CA LYS A 161 -24.16 -0.59 -9.67
C LYS A 161 -25.54 -1.00 -9.15
N SER A 162 -25.64 -2.14 -8.47
CA SER A 162 -26.91 -2.61 -7.91
C SER A 162 -27.45 -1.67 -6.83
N ILE A 163 -26.57 -1.14 -5.97
CA ILE A 163 -26.93 -0.14 -4.97
C ILE A 163 -27.43 1.14 -5.66
N GLU A 164 -26.71 1.65 -6.65
CA GLU A 164 -27.08 2.86 -7.40
C GLU A 164 -28.44 2.73 -8.09
N THR A 165 -28.73 1.57 -8.69
CA THR A 165 -29.96 1.34 -9.44
C THR A 165 -31.09 0.72 -8.62
N SER A 166 -30.89 0.46 -7.32
CA SER A 166 -31.82 -0.31 -6.48
C SER A 166 -32.18 -1.68 -7.10
N ASP A 167 -31.17 -2.37 -7.65
CA ASP A 167 -31.34 -3.68 -8.27
C ASP A 167 -31.57 -4.77 -7.21
N THR A 168 -32.54 -5.63 -7.48
CA THR A 168 -32.84 -6.84 -6.70
C THR A 168 -31.70 -7.87 -6.66
N LYS A 169 -30.68 -7.74 -7.52
CA LYS A 169 -29.55 -8.67 -7.63
C LYS A 169 -28.41 -8.41 -6.65
N LEU A 170 -28.54 -7.45 -5.74
CA LEU A 170 -27.49 -7.09 -4.78
C LEU A 170 -26.90 -8.30 -4.03
N CYS A 171 -27.74 -9.17 -3.47
CA CYS A 171 -27.27 -10.37 -2.77
C CYS A 171 -26.63 -11.40 -3.72
N GLU A 172 -27.04 -11.46 -4.99
CA GLU A 172 -26.43 -12.36 -5.99
C GLU A 172 -24.98 -11.94 -6.27
N HIS A 173 -24.74 -10.64 -6.47
CA HIS A 173 -23.39 -10.11 -6.64
C HIS A 173 -22.55 -10.22 -5.36
N GLY A 174 -23.19 -10.04 -4.19
CA GLY A 174 -22.55 -10.32 -2.91
C GLY A 174 -22.07 -11.77 -2.79
N LYS A 175 -22.89 -12.73 -3.23
CA LYS A 175 -22.54 -14.15 -3.26
C LYS A 175 -21.40 -14.44 -4.23
N GLN A 176 -21.34 -13.76 -5.37
CA GLN A 176 -20.22 -13.89 -6.32
C GLN A 176 -18.90 -13.43 -5.69
N PHE A 177 -18.91 -12.28 -5.00
CA PHE A 177 -17.75 -11.81 -4.24
C PHE A 177 -17.30 -12.86 -3.21
N ALA A 178 -18.24 -13.37 -2.39
CA ALA A 178 -17.95 -14.39 -1.39
C ALA A 178 -17.36 -15.67 -1.97
N ALA A 179 -17.90 -16.16 -3.09
CA ALA A 179 -17.42 -17.36 -3.77
C ALA A 179 -16.01 -17.18 -4.31
N HIS A 180 -15.68 -16.00 -4.82
CA HIS A 180 -14.30 -15.69 -5.15
C HIS A 180 -13.46 -15.63 -3.85
N HIS A 181 -13.81 -14.81 -2.89
CA HIS A 181 -13.01 -14.60 -1.68
C HIS A 181 -12.60 -15.89 -0.93
N GLU A 182 -13.50 -16.87 -0.84
CA GLU A 182 -13.32 -18.12 -0.07
C GLU A 182 -11.98 -18.85 -0.29
N ASN A 183 -11.50 -18.92 -1.53
CA ASN A 183 -10.27 -19.68 -1.85
C ASN A 183 -8.98 -19.00 -1.38
N TYR A 184 -9.03 -17.71 -1.06
CA TYR A 184 -7.85 -16.89 -0.76
C TYR A 184 -7.89 -16.29 0.64
N LYS A 185 -8.92 -16.61 1.42
CA LYS A 185 -9.09 -16.05 2.76
C LYS A 185 -7.88 -16.33 3.64
N TYR A 186 -7.30 -17.53 3.60
CA TYR A 186 -6.13 -17.90 4.39
C TYR A 186 -4.78 -17.61 3.74
N THR A 187 -4.76 -16.94 2.58
CA THR A 187 -3.52 -16.64 1.85
C THR A 187 -2.73 -15.50 2.47
N CYS A 188 -3.42 -14.53 3.08
CA CYS A 188 -2.82 -13.31 3.59
C CYS A 188 -2.77 -13.29 5.10
N TYR A 189 -1.57 -13.12 5.66
CA TYR A 189 -1.40 -12.86 7.09
C TYR A 189 -1.67 -11.39 7.42
N GLU A 190 -1.89 -11.11 8.71
CA GLU A 190 -2.25 -9.76 9.20
C GLU A 190 -1.31 -8.66 8.72
N TYR A 191 0.00 -8.94 8.67
CA TYR A 191 1.05 -7.98 8.30
C TYR A 191 1.69 -8.26 6.95
N ASP A 192 1.00 -9.03 6.11
CA ASP A 192 1.49 -9.27 4.78
C ASP A 192 1.50 -7.96 3.98
N MET A 193 2.71 -7.45 3.73
CA MET A 193 2.99 -6.27 2.92
C MET A 193 3.09 -6.62 1.44
N ASP A 194 2.87 -7.89 1.08
CA ASP A 194 2.69 -8.33 -0.30
C ASP A 194 1.58 -7.52 -0.98
N GLY A 195 1.86 -7.06 -2.20
CA GLY A 195 0.95 -6.18 -2.95
C GLY A 195 -0.42 -6.80 -3.20
N PHE A 196 -0.49 -8.13 -3.37
CA PHE A 196 -1.76 -8.83 -3.52
C PHE A 196 -2.56 -8.79 -2.22
N CYS A 197 -1.92 -9.00 -1.07
CA CYS A 197 -2.60 -8.96 0.23
C CYS A 197 -3.08 -7.57 0.61
N ILE A 198 -2.31 -6.52 0.27
CA ILE A 198 -2.76 -5.13 0.42
C ILE A 198 -4.04 -4.89 -0.39
N GLN A 199 -4.05 -5.31 -1.66
CA GLN A 199 -5.22 -5.12 -2.52
C GLN A 199 -6.43 -5.95 -2.06
N LEU A 200 -6.22 -7.22 -1.67
CA LEU A 200 -7.29 -8.09 -1.19
C LEU A 200 -7.98 -7.51 0.05
N LYS A 201 -7.20 -7.04 1.04
CA LYS A 201 -7.74 -6.38 2.25
C LYS A 201 -8.52 -5.12 1.91
N SER A 202 -8.07 -4.33 0.93
CA SER A 202 -8.81 -3.16 0.45
C SER A 202 -10.19 -3.57 -0.08
N PHE A 203 -10.26 -4.64 -0.87
CA PHE A 203 -11.54 -5.17 -1.39
C PHE A 203 -12.44 -5.74 -0.30
N GLU A 204 -11.89 -6.47 0.68
CA GLU A 204 -12.64 -6.96 1.83
C GLU A 204 -13.29 -5.80 2.61
N GLN A 205 -12.56 -4.71 2.82
CA GLN A 205 -13.08 -3.51 3.48
C GLN A 205 -14.20 -2.87 2.68
N THR A 206 -14.01 -2.67 1.36
CA THR A 206 -15.06 -2.10 0.49
C THR A 206 -16.31 -2.98 0.48
N PHE A 207 -16.16 -4.29 0.36
CA PHE A 207 -17.26 -5.24 0.42
C PHE A 207 -18.03 -5.15 1.74
N PHE A 208 -17.30 -5.19 2.86
CA PHE A 208 -17.89 -5.09 4.18
C PHE A 208 -18.70 -3.80 4.35
N GLN A 209 -18.15 -2.65 3.95
CA GLN A 209 -18.87 -1.38 4.07
C GLN A 209 -20.15 -1.35 3.23
N LYS A 210 -20.14 -1.94 2.03
CA LYS A 210 -21.30 -1.96 1.14
C LYS A 210 -22.37 -2.97 1.57
N MET A 211 -22.00 -4.07 2.24
CA MET A 211 -22.91 -5.21 2.49
C MET A 211 -23.28 -5.45 3.95
N LYS A 212 -22.64 -4.79 4.93
CA LYS A 212 -22.85 -5.05 6.38
C LYS A 212 -24.29 -4.87 6.86
N ASP A 213 -25.04 -3.96 6.25
CA ASP A 213 -26.41 -3.62 6.63
C ASP A 213 -27.45 -4.35 5.74
N GLU A 214 -26.98 -5.10 4.74
CA GLU A 214 -27.82 -5.80 3.78
C GLU A 214 -28.21 -7.19 4.28
N ASN A 215 -29.49 -7.54 4.11
CA ASN A 215 -30.00 -8.84 4.55
C ASN A 215 -29.75 -9.93 3.50
N CYS A 216 -28.50 -10.40 3.43
CA CYS A 216 -28.06 -11.46 2.52
C CYS A 216 -27.47 -12.65 3.33
N PRO A 217 -28.27 -13.67 3.70
CA PRO A 217 -27.81 -14.78 4.53
C PRO A 217 -26.61 -15.55 3.97
N GLU A 218 -26.48 -15.63 2.64
CA GLU A 218 -25.43 -16.39 1.95
C GLU A 218 -24.03 -15.81 2.15
N ILE A 219 -23.92 -14.51 2.45
CA ILE A 219 -22.63 -13.82 2.63
C ILE A 219 -22.27 -13.60 4.10
N GLN A 220 -23.14 -13.99 5.03
CA GLN A 220 -22.96 -13.73 6.46
C GLN A 220 -21.62 -14.29 6.96
N LYS A 221 -21.28 -15.53 6.55
CA LYS A 221 -19.99 -16.15 6.89
C LYS A 221 -18.79 -15.35 6.40
N THR A 222 -18.89 -14.74 5.21
CA THR A 222 -17.84 -13.89 4.65
C THR A 222 -17.68 -12.61 5.45
N LEU A 223 -18.79 -11.97 5.86
CA LEU A 223 -18.74 -10.77 6.70
C LEU A 223 -18.16 -11.07 8.08
N GLU A 224 -18.57 -12.18 8.71
CA GLU A 224 -18.02 -12.66 9.99
C GLU A 224 -16.51 -12.87 9.88
N TYR A 225 -16.05 -13.55 8.83
CA TYR A 225 -14.63 -13.76 8.57
C TYR A 225 -13.86 -12.44 8.44
N ILE A 226 -14.34 -11.49 7.63
CA ILE A 226 -13.66 -10.19 7.43
C ILE A 226 -13.57 -9.43 8.76
N ILE A 227 -14.59 -9.52 9.61
CA ILE A 227 -14.57 -8.93 10.95
C ILE A 227 -13.52 -9.60 11.85
N GLU A 228 -13.46 -10.92 11.87
CA GLU A 228 -12.49 -11.67 12.69
C GLU A 228 -11.05 -11.36 12.26
N ASN A 229 -10.80 -11.36 10.95
CA ASN A 229 -9.48 -11.09 10.37
C ASN A 229 -9.03 -9.64 10.55
N SER A 230 -9.97 -8.70 10.71
CA SER A 230 -9.67 -7.28 10.99
C SER A 230 -9.52 -6.98 12.49
N ARG A 231 -9.96 -7.87 13.39
CA ARG A 231 -9.94 -7.70 14.85
C ARG A 231 -8.78 -8.38 15.56
N THR A 232 -8.02 -9.25 14.89
CA THR A 232 -6.74 -9.72 15.43
C THR A 232 -5.85 -8.50 15.71
N PRO A 233 -5.43 -8.26 16.95
CA PRO A 233 -4.84 -6.99 17.34
C PRO A 233 -3.46 -6.82 16.72
N SER A 234 -3.33 -5.76 15.92
CA SER A 234 -2.07 -5.32 15.36
C SER A 234 -1.08 -4.96 16.47
N TYR A 235 -0.15 -5.87 16.81
CA TYR A 235 0.97 -5.58 17.71
C TYR A 235 2.00 -4.65 17.03
N ILE A 236 1.93 -4.50 15.71
CA ILE A 236 2.82 -3.65 14.92
C ILE A 236 2.55 -2.17 15.16
N VAL A 237 1.30 -1.72 15.22
CA VAL A 237 1.00 -0.29 15.43
C VAL A 237 1.55 0.21 16.78
N PRO A 238 1.32 -0.47 17.93
CA PRO A 238 1.98 -0.10 19.18
C PRO A 238 3.50 -0.15 19.08
N SER A 239 4.07 -1.16 18.40
CA SER A 239 5.52 -1.35 18.30
C SER A 239 6.20 -0.26 17.46
N ILE A 240 5.63 0.10 16.31
CA ILE A 240 6.12 1.20 15.47
C ILE A 240 5.99 2.52 16.21
N MET A 241 4.87 2.76 16.90
CA MET A 241 4.69 3.99 17.68
C MET A 241 5.70 4.08 18.83
N ILE A 242 6.04 2.96 19.49
CA ILE A 242 7.09 2.91 20.52
C ILE A 242 8.48 3.22 19.95
N LEU A 243 8.77 2.80 18.71
CA LEU A 243 10.08 3.01 18.07
C LEU A 243 10.22 4.39 17.40
N VAL A 244 9.19 4.86 16.72
CA VAL A 244 9.19 6.11 15.95
C VAL A 244 9.06 7.32 16.86
N THR A 245 8.27 7.23 17.94
CA THR A 245 8.07 8.34 18.90
C THR A 245 9.39 8.85 19.50
N PRO A 246 10.28 8.01 20.08
CA PRO A 246 11.55 8.49 20.61
C PRO A 246 12.47 9.05 19.51
N LEU A 247 12.42 8.51 18.29
CA LEU A 247 13.20 9.00 17.17
C LEU A 247 12.77 10.42 16.74
N ILE A 248 11.46 10.65 16.63
CA ILE A 248 10.89 11.97 16.35
C ILE A 248 11.21 12.94 17.49
N LEU A 249 11.06 12.52 18.76
CA LEU A 249 11.42 13.35 19.91
C LEU A 249 12.91 13.73 19.91
N PHE A 250 13.79 12.82 19.52
CA PHE A 250 15.22 13.08 19.38
C PHE A 250 15.52 14.10 18.26
N ILE A 251 14.88 13.95 17.11
CA ILE A 251 15.00 14.89 15.99
C ILE A 251 14.49 16.28 16.40
N LEU A 252 13.32 16.37 17.03
CA LEU A 252 12.76 17.64 17.52
C LEU A 252 13.64 18.28 18.61
N TYR A 253 14.21 17.47 19.50
CA TYR A 253 15.14 17.96 20.52
C TYR A 253 16.42 18.54 19.91
N LYS A 254 16.98 17.90 18.87
CA LYS A 254 18.25 18.29 18.25
C LYS A 254 18.12 19.40 17.22
N PHE A 255 17.05 19.42 16.43
CA PHE A 255 16.92 20.26 15.23
C PHE A 255 15.85 21.35 15.32
N THR A 256 15.05 21.41 16.39
CA THR A 256 14.07 22.48 16.63
C THR A 256 14.55 23.40 17.78
N PRO A 257 14.21 24.70 17.82
CA PRO A 257 14.55 25.60 18.94
C PRO A 257 14.03 25.14 20.31
N PHE A 258 13.19 24.11 20.33
CA PHE A 258 12.69 23.40 21.50
C PHE A 258 13.81 22.82 22.39
N GLY A 259 14.94 22.36 21.82
CA GLY A 259 16.06 21.86 22.62
C GLY A 259 16.66 22.94 23.53
N TYR A 260 16.80 24.16 23.01
CA TYR A 260 17.25 25.32 23.79
C TYR A 260 16.24 25.72 24.87
N TRP A 261 14.94 25.71 24.54
CA TRP A 261 13.85 26.02 25.48
C TRP A 261 13.76 25.01 26.64
N ILE A 262 13.83 23.71 26.34
CA ILE A 262 13.83 22.64 27.34
C ILE A 262 15.08 22.73 28.22
N ASN A 263 16.25 22.92 27.63
CA ASN A 263 17.50 23.01 28.40
C ASN A 263 17.52 24.27 29.29
N HIS A 264 16.94 25.38 28.81
CA HIS A 264 16.72 26.58 29.61
C HIS A 264 15.78 26.31 30.80
N HIS A 265 14.67 25.60 30.59
CA HIS A 265 13.75 25.22 31.67
C HIS A 265 14.39 24.27 32.69
N LEU A 266 15.15 23.27 32.23
CA LEU A 266 15.88 22.34 33.11
C LEU A 266 16.97 23.06 33.90
N ARG A 267 17.69 24.00 33.28
CA ARG A 267 18.68 24.85 33.96
C ARG A 267 18.03 25.77 35.00
N ASN A 268 16.87 26.34 34.70
CA ASN A 268 16.12 27.14 35.67
C ASN A 268 15.65 26.31 36.86
N LYS A 269 15.12 25.09 36.64
CA LYS A 269 14.75 24.19 37.75
C LYS A 269 15.96 23.76 38.58
N LYS A 270 17.11 23.48 37.95
CA LYS A 270 18.36 23.13 38.64
C LYS A 270 18.91 24.30 39.47
N ASN A 271 18.82 25.53 38.96
CA ASN A 271 19.22 26.74 39.68
C ASN A 271 18.30 27.02 40.88
N ILE A 272 16.98 26.82 40.73
CA ILE A 272 16.03 26.94 41.86
C ILE A 272 16.34 25.90 42.94
N MET A 273 16.62 24.64 42.57
CA MET A 273 17.01 23.61 43.52
C MET A 273 18.33 23.93 44.22
N LYS A 274 19.32 24.44 43.49
CA LYS A 274 20.60 24.86 44.06
C LYS A 274 20.42 26.00 45.06
N ASN A 275 19.62 27.02 44.73
CA ASN A 275 19.33 28.14 45.63
C ASN A 275 18.59 27.69 46.89
N LEU A 276 17.59 26.80 46.78
CA LEU A 276 16.90 26.22 47.93
C LEU A 276 17.86 25.45 48.85
N THR A 277 18.83 24.74 48.27
CA THR A 277 19.84 23.97 49.03
C THR A 277 20.87 24.91 49.69
N GLU A 278 21.29 25.96 48.99
CA GLU A 278 22.25 26.97 49.46
C GLU A 278 21.64 27.86 50.57
N ASP A 279 20.35 28.22 50.46
CA ASP A 279 19.58 28.90 51.51
C ASP A 279 19.40 28.03 52.76
N THR A 280 19.20 26.71 52.61
CA THR A 280 19.18 25.80 53.77
C THR A 280 20.54 25.67 54.46
N ILE A 281 21.66 25.74 53.71
CA ILE A 281 23.02 25.67 54.28
C ILE A 281 23.39 27.00 54.97
N SER A 282 23.04 28.16 54.38
CA SER A 282 23.32 29.48 54.97
C SER A 282 22.48 29.76 56.25
N LEU A 283 21.23 29.29 56.30
CA LEU A 283 20.37 29.36 57.50
C LEU A 283 20.88 28.48 58.65
N GLN A 284 21.59 27.38 58.35
CA GLN A 284 22.22 26.55 59.38
C GLN A 284 23.51 27.17 59.93
N ASP A 285 24.29 27.86 59.10
CA ASP A 285 25.53 28.51 59.53
C ASP A 285 25.26 29.72 60.42
N THR A 286 24.21 30.49 60.11
CA THR A 286 23.79 31.64 60.94
C THR A 286 23.31 31.21 62.34
N ARG A 287 22.82 29.97 62.50
CA ARG A 287 22.36 29.44 63.78
C ARG A 287 23.50 29.00 64.71
N LYS A 288 24.70 28.73 64.17
CA LYS A 288 25.85 28.25 64.97
C LYS A 288 26.69 29.38 65.61
N HIS A 289 26.50 30.65 65.24
CA HIS A 289 27.37 31.74 65.70
C HIS A 289 26.68 32.79 66.62
N LYS A 290 25.56 32.45 67.28
CA LYS A 290 24.96 33.35 68.27
C LYS A 290 24.24 32.59 69.38
N LEU A 291 24.98 32.15 70.39
CA LEU A 291 24.68 32.28 71.83
C LEU A 291 25.76 31.53 72.64
N SER A 292 26.93 32.16 72.81
CA SER A 292 27.67 32.00 74.05
C SER A 292 27.26 33.13 74.98
N GLU A 293 27.10 32.77 76.25
CA GLU A 293 27.21 33.63 77.42
C GLU A 293 26.00 34.49 77.87
N THR A 294 25.28 33.89 78.83
CA THR A 294 25.17 34.37 80.23
C THR A 294 23.78 34.80 80.71
N ASN A 295 23.33 34.06 81.73
CA ASN A 295 22.14 34.23 82.57
C ASN A 295 21.87 35.66 83.07
N CYS A 296 20.60 36.09 83.05
CA CYS A 296 19.91 36.84 84.13
C CYS A 296 18.40 36.95 83.82
N LYS A 297 17.54 36.23 84.56
CA LYS A 297 16.68 36.71 85.68
C LYS A 297 15.44 37.54 85.29
N PHE A 298 14.28 36.86 85.36
CA PHE A 298 12.93 37.28 85.84
C PHE A 298 12.22 38.45 85.13
N ASN A 299 10.89 38.65 85.15
CA ASN A 299 9.69 37.97 85.64
C ASN A 299 8.54 38.72 84.94
N ILE A 300 7.55 38.06 84.33
CA ILE A 300 6.32 38.74 83.90
C ILE A 300 5.12 37.99 84.47
N LYS A 301 4.33 38.75 85.23
CA LYS A 301 3.23 38.34 86.09
C LYS A 301 1.97 38.15 85.25
N TYR A 302 1.33 36.99 85.36
CA TYR A 302 0.04 36.69 84.75
C TYR A 302 -1.09 37.42 85.48
N HIS A 303 -2.01 38.02 84.73
CA HIS A 303 -3.36 38.31 85.19
C HIS A 303 -4.31 37.33 84.50
N SER A 304 -4.93 36.47 85.29
CA SER A 304 -5.89 35.45 84.87
C SER A 304 -7.26 36.06 84.59
N LEU A 305 -7.96 35.39 83.68
CA LEU A 305 -9.36 35.55 83.29
C LEU A 305 -10.32 35.30 84.47
N GLU A 306 -11.54 35.85 84.40
CA GLU A 306 -12.85 35.18 84.61
C GLU A 306 -13.99 36.22 84.55
N ASN A 307 -14.87 36.12 83.55
CA ASN A 307 -16.19 35.44 83.53
C ASN A 307 -17.34 36.32 84.04
N SER A 308 -18.26 36.70 83.14
CA SER A 308 -19.70 36.38 83.17
C SER A 308 -20.46 37.11 82.07
#